data_AF-A0A7X7LGY4-F1
#
_entry.id   AF-A0A7X7LGY4-F1
#
_cell.length_a   1.000
_cell.length_b   1.000
_cell.length_c   1.000
_cell.angle_alpha   90.00
_cell.angle_beta   90.00
_cell.angle_gamma   90.00
#
_symmetry.space_group_name_H-M   'P 1'
#
loop_
_entity.id
_entity.type
_entity.pdbx_description
1 polymer ?
#
loop_
_entity_poly.entity_id
_entity_poly.type
_entity_poly.pdbx_seq_one_letter_code
_entity_poly.pdbx_strand_id
1 'polypeptide(L)'
;MKTIILNSFNFNPVKHLIKTVIFFSFFILVNNGFSQPIRFMNLPHYDLKPYHFGFSLGFNKMDFAIKPIEDYRLIESGEFDTLKSVITRSENGFNIGIVSNLRLHPQWDLR
;
A
#
# COMPACT_ATOMS: atom_id res chain seq x y z
N MET A 1 -27.17 41.49 27.08
CA MET A 1 -25.77 41.23 27.49
C MET A 1 -25.20 40.12 26.61
N LYS A 2 -24.45 40.49 25.56
CA LYS A 2 -23.40 39.70 24.88
C LYS A 2 -22.94 40.48 23.64
N THR A 3 -21.82 41.19 23.79
CA THR A 3 -21.05 41.79 22.69
C THR A 3 -20.33 40.67 21.95
N ILE A 4 -20.68 40.45 20.67
CA ILE A 4 -19.93 39.56 19.78
C ILE A 4 -18.82 40.40 19.15
N ILE A 5 -17.59 40.10 19.56
CA ILE A 5 -16.36 40.67 19.03
C ILE A 5 -16.23 40.21 17.57
N LEU A 6 -16.42 41.12 16.63
CA LEU A 6 -16.03 40.91 15.24
C LEU A 6 -14.50 40.91 15.21
N ASN A 7 -13.90 39.73 15.04
CA ASN A 7 -12.49 39.60 14.66
C ASN A 7 -12.26 40.47 13.44
N SER A 8 -11.46 41.53 13.61
CA SER A 8 -11.02 42.36 12.50
C SER A 8 -10.24 41.48 11.53
N PHE A 9 -10.82 41.23 10.36
CA PHE A 9 -10.09 40.66 9.23
C PHE A 9 -8.95 41.64 8.93
N ASN A 10 -7.73 41.25 9.29
CA ASN A 10 -6.53 42.02 9.04
C ASN A 10 -6.20 41.93 7.54
N PHE A 11 -6.94 42.71 6.74
CA PHE A 11 -6.80 42.78 5.29
C PHE A 11 -5.50 43.51 4.94
N ASN A 12 -4.43 42.75 4.75
CA ASN A 12 -3.17 43.29 4.28
C ASN A 12 -3.04 43.03 2.77
N PRO A 13 -3.26 44.05 1.92
CA PRO A 13 -3.34 43.87 0.46
C PRO A 13 -2.01 43.38 -0.13
N VAL A 14 -0.89 43.73 0.51
CA VAL A 14 0.46 43.29 0.10
C VAL A 14 0.62 41.79 0.29
N LYS A 15 0.11 41.22 1.39
CA LYS A 15 0.19 39.77 1.65
C LYS A 15 -0.65 38.96 0.67
N HIS A 16 -1.80 39.48 0.23
CA HIS A 16 -2.63 38.84 -0.79
C HIS A 16 -1.97 38.89 -2.17
N LEU A 17 -1.35 40.02 -2.52
CA LEU A 17 -0.65 40.20 -3.79
C LEU A 17 0.59 39.31 -3.91
N ILE A 18 1.35 39.12 -2.82
CA ILE A 18 2.47 38.18 -2.78
C ILE A 18 1.99 36.73 -3.00
N LYS A 19 0.89 36.32 -2.37
CA LYS A 19 0.34 34.97 -2.53
C LYS A 19 -0.12 34.69 -3.96
N THR A 20 -0.76 35.64 -4.63
CA THR A 20 -1.18 35.47 -6.04
C THR A 20 0.01 35.42 -7.00
N VAL A 21 1.06 36.22 -6.76
CA VAL A 21 2.30 36.16 -7.56
C VAL A 21 2.99 34.79 -7.41
N ILE A 22 3.07 34.26 -6.19
CA ILE A 22 3.65 32.93 -5.93
C ILE A 22 2.85 31.84 -6.66
N PHE A 23 1.51 31.91 -6.62
CA PHE A 23 0.64 30.96 -7.31
C PHE A 23 0.85 30.97 -8.83
N PHE A 24 0.94 32.15 -9.44
CA PHE A 24 1.22 32.28 -10.87
C PHE A 24 2.63 31.83 -11.25
N SER A 25 3.63 32.15 -10.42
CA SER A 25 5.02 31.70 -10.62
C SER A 25 5.13 30.17 -10.61
N PHE A 26 4.41 29.51 -9.69
CA PHE A 26 4.35 28.05 -9.65
C PHE A 26 3.76 27.46 -10.95
N PHE A 27 2.72 28.10 -11.52
CA PHE A 27 2.09 27.65 -12.75
C PHE A 27 3.01 27.75 -13.98
N ILE A 28 3.88 28.76 -14.04
CA ILE A 28 4.83 28.95 -15.14
C ILE A 28 5.90 27.85 -15.16
N LEU A 29 6.34 27.37 -13.99
CA LEU A 29 7.41 26.37 -13.85
C LEU A 29 7.02 24.96 -14.31
N VAL A 30 5.73 24.65 -14.45
CA VAL A 30 5.22 23.30 -14.80
C VAL A 30 5.47 22.93 -16.28
N ASN A 31 5.79 23.88 -17.16
CA ASN A 31 5.81 23.65 -18.61
C ASN A 31 7.07 22.97 -19.18
N ASN A 32 8.11 22.70 -18.38
CA ASN A 32 9.38 22.13 -18.87
C ASN A 32 9.49 20.62 -18.66
N GLY A 33 8.47 19.87 -19.09
CA GLY A 33 8.49 18.40 -19.07
C GLY A 33 9.08 17.83 -20.36
N PHE A 34 10.28 17.26 -20.30
CA PHE A 34 10.79 16.41 -21.39
C PHE A 34 10.09 15.04 -21.33
N SER A 35 9.27 14.72 -22.33
CA SER A 35 8.69 13.38 -22.46
C SER A 35 9.74 12.39 -22.92
N GLN A 36 9.71 11.18 -22.36
CA GLN A 36 10.57 10.08 -22.82
C GLN A 36 10.14 9.63 -24.23
N PRO A 37 11.09 9.33 -25.14
CA PRO A 37 10.76 8.79 -26.45
C PRO A 37 10.14 7.40 -26.30
N ILE A 38 9.13 7.11 -27.12
CA ILE A 38 8.44 5.83 -27.14
C ILE A 38 9.45 4.74 -27.54
N ARG A 39 9.86 3.91 -26.58
CA ARG A 39 10.63 2.69 -26.86
C ARG A 39 9.71 1.66 -27.52
N PHE A 40 10.26 0.87 -28.44
CA PHE A 40 9.56 -0.28 -29.00
C PHE A 40 9.03 -1.17 -27.87
N MET A 41 7.73 -1.38 -27.85
CA MET A 41 7.05 -2.19 -26.83
C MET A 41 7.34 -3.67 -27.07
N ASN A 42 7.61 -4.42 -26.00
CA ASN A 42 7.76 -5.86 -26.07
C ASN A 42 6.37 -6.49 -26.20
N LEU A 43 6.08 -7.14 -27.34
CA LEU A 43 4.79 -7.76 -27.66
C LEU A 43 3.57 -6.80 -27.58
N PRO A 44 3.48 -5.80 -28.46
CA PRO A 44 2.37 -4.83 -28.45
C PRO A 44 1.01 -5.49 -28.62
N HIS A 45 0.91 -6.56 -29.42
CA HIS A 45 -0.36 -7.29 -29.62
C HIS A 45 -0.80 -8.09 -28.39
N TYR A 46 0.11 -8.43 -27.47
CA TYR A 46 -0.24 -9.12 -26.23
C TYR A 46 -0.68 -8.12 -25.17
N ASP A 47 0.08 -7.04 -24.98
CA ASP A 47 -0.19 -6.00 -23.97
C ASP A 47 -1.50 -5.23 -24.23
N LEU A 48 -1.90 -5.14 -25.50
CA LEU A 48 -3.14 -4.44 -25.88
C LEU A 48 -4.43 -5.25 -25.61
N LYS A 49 -4.33 -6.53 -25.23
CA LYS A 49 -5.52 -7.34 -24.94
C LYS A 49 -6.21 -6.86 -23.65
N PRO A 50 -7.54 -6.84 -23.59
CA PRO A 50 -8.27 -6.43 -22.38
C PRO A 50 -8.14 -7.45 -21.25
N TYR A 51 -7.95 -8.73 -21.55
CA TYR A 51 -7.84 -9.81 -20.56
C TYR A 51 -6.48 -10.49 -20.65
N HIS A 52 -5.82 -10.66 -19.50
CA HIS A 52 -4.62 -11.48 -19.38
C HIS A 52 -4.82 -12.53 -18.27
N PHE A 53 -4.39 -13.75 -18.55
CA PHE A 53 -4.43 -14.85 -17.59
C PHE A 53 -3.04 -15.48 -17.50
N GLY A 54 -2.68 -15.91 -16.30
CA GLY A 54 -1.41 -16.58 -16.03
C GLY A 54 -1.44 -17.33 -14.72
N PHE A 55 -0.27 -17.82 -14.33
CA PHE A 55 -0.03 -18.47 -13.05
C PHE A 55 1.11 -17.75 -12.31
N SER A 56 0.97 -17.62 -11.01
CA SER A 56 2.04 -17.21 -10.11
C SER A 56 2.59 -18.45 -9.41
N LEU A 57 3.91 -18.51 -9.29
CA LEU A 57 4.61 -19.51 -8.50
C LEU A 57 5.44 -18.77 -7.45
N GLY A 58 5.10 -18.95 -6.19
CA GLY A 58 5.83 -18.40 -5.06
C GLY A 58 6.47 -19.52 -4.26
N PHE A 59 7.67 -19.29 -3.75
CA PHE A 59 8.27 -20.13 -2.72
C PHE A 59 8.19 -19.39 -1.40
N ASN A 60 7.80 -20.08 -0.34
CA ASN A 60 7.74 -19.53 1.00
C ASN A 60 8.38 -20.49 1.99
N LYS A 61 8.85 -19.94 3.10
CA LYS A 61 9.25 -20.71 4.26
C LYS A 61 8.26 -20.38 5.37
N MET A 62 7.46 -21.36 5.78
CA MET A 62 6.42 -21.19 6.79
C MET A 62 6.98 -21.61 8.14
N ASP A 63 6.64 -20.86 9.19
CA ASP A 63 6.89 -21.24 10.57
C ASP A 63 5.64 -20.96 11.41
N PHE A 64 5.46 -21.72 12.48
CA PHE A 64 4.32 -21.57 13.37
C PHE A 64 4.76 -20.80 14.62
N ALA A 65 3.93 -19.85 15.05
CA ALA A 65 4.10 -19.20 16.34
C ALA A 65 3.28 -19.94 17.40
N ILE A 66 3.95 -20.45 18.44
CA ILE A 66 3.26 -21.04 19.60
C ILE A 66 2.87 -19.91 20.55
N LYS A 67 1.58 -19.80 20.87
CA LYS A 67 1.09 -18.97 21.97
C LYS A 67 0.66 -19.88 23.13
N PRO A 68 1.51 -20.09 24.15
CA PRO A 68 1.10 -20.84 25.34
C PRO A 68 0.06 -20.05 26.15
N ILE A 69 -0.78 -20.76 26.89
CA ILE A 69 -1.71 -20.17 27.86
C ILE A 69 -0.94 -19.82 29.13
N GLU A 70 -1.17 -18.63 29.68
CA GLU A 70 -0.40 -18.08 30.83
C GLU A 70 -0.55 -18.93 32.11
N ASP A 71 -1.64 -19.68 32.23
CA ASP A 71 -2.01 -20.47 33.43
C ASP A 71 -1.72 -21.98 33.34
N TYR A 72 -0.85 -22.44 32.44
CA TYR A 72 -0.49 -23.88 32.37
C TYR A 72 0.10 -24.44 33.69
N ARG A 73 0.56 -23.55 34.59
CA ARG A 73 1.10 -23.88 35.91
C ARG A 73 0.09 -23.72 37.06
N LEU A 74 -1.08 -23.13 36.82
CA LEU A 74 -2.10 -22.82 37.84
C LEU A 74 -3.25 -23.83 37.86
N ILE A 75 -3.15 -24.93 37.11
CA ILE A 75 -4.05 -26.08 37.29
C ILE A 75 -3.66 -26.71 38.64
N GLU A 76 -4.32 -26.28 39.71
CA GLU A 76 -4.11 -26.69 41.11
C GLU A 76 -4.42 -28.17 41.39
N SER A 77 -4.80 -28.95 40.37
CA SER A 77 -4.87 -30.41 40.43
C SER A 77 -3.54 -30.92 39.91
N GLY A 78 -2.68 -31.41 40.81
CA GLY A 78 -1.27 -31.80 40.57
C GLY A 78 -1.02 -32.96 39.59
N GLU A 79 -1.82 -33.07 38.54
CA GLU A 79 -1.55 -33.89 37.37
C GLU A 79 -0.86 -32.99 36.33
N PHE A 80 0.46 -32.84 36.49
CA PHE A 80 1.28 -32.36 35.38
C PHE A 80 1.13 -33.37 34.24
N ASP A 81 0.39 -33.00 33.19
CA ASP A 81 0.39 -33.77 31.96
C ASP A 81 1.85 -33.96 31.48
N THR A 82 2.16 -35.14 30.98
CA THR A 82 3.51 -35.58 30.56
C THR A 82 4.18 -34.71 29.49
N LEU A 83 3.48 -33.73 28.92
CA LEU A 83 3.95 -32.83 27.88
C LEU A 83 4.92 -31.76 28.42
N LYS A 84 6.22 -31.88 28.10
CA LYS A 84 7.29 -31.00 28.61
C LYS A 84 7.71 -29.87 27.66
N SER A 85 7.58 -30.07 26.36
CA SER A 85 7.97 -29.06 25.37
C SER A 85 7.23 -29.22 24.06
N VAL A 86 6.92 -28.08 23.45
CA VAL A 86 6.41 -28.00 22.08
C VAL A 86 7.36 -27.07 21.33
N ILE A 87 7.94 -27.57 20.25
CA ILE A 87 8.85 -26.82 19.39
C ILE A 87 8.29 -26.81 17.97
N THR A 88 8.37 -25.67 17.30
CA THR A 88 8.03 -25.57 15.89
C THR A 88 9.27 -25.77 15.04
N ARG A 89 9.04 -26.25 13.82
CA ARG A 89 10.06 -26.33 12.79
C ARG A 89 9.52 -25.63 11.57
N SER A 90 10.37 -24.78 11.01
CA SER A 90 10.03 -24.07 9.80
C SER A 90 10.23 -24.96 8.58
N GLU A 91 9.20 -25.09 7.77
CA GLU A 91 9.16 -25.94 6.58
C GLU A 91 9.09 -25.08 5.31
N ASN A 92 9.66 -25.60 4.22
CA ASN A 92 9.58 -24.96 2.91
C ASN A 92 8.25 -25.34 2.25
N GLY A 93 7.60 -24.36 1.65
CA GLY A 93 6.38 -24.52 0.86
C GLY A 93 6.47 -23.77 -0.47
N PHE A 94 5.52 -24.06 -1.34
CA PHE A 94 5.32 -23.29 -2.57
C PHE A 94 3.83 -23.02 -2.75
N ASN A 95 3.52 -21.89 -3.36
CA ASN A 95 2.17 -21.45 -3.66
C ASN A 95 2.02 -21.34 -5.17
N ILE A 96 0.96 -21.94 -5.70
CA ILE A 96 0.55 -21.77 -7.10
C ILE A 96 -0.79 -21.04 -7.09
N GLY A 97 -0.81 -19.86 -7.71
CA GLY A 97 -2.02 -19.05 -7.87
C GLY A 97 -2.35 -18.86 -9.35
N ILE A 98 -3.64 -18.78 -9.69
CA ILE A 98 -4.07 -18.25 -10.97
C ILE A 98 -4.12 -16.73 -10.83
N VAL A 99 -3.54 -16.01 -11.80
CA VAL A 99 -3.61 -14.55 -11.86
C VAL A 99 -4.39 -14.11 -13.09
N SER A 100 -5.27 -13.14 -12.92
CA SER A 100 -6.03 -12.51 -13.99
C SER A 100 -5.84 -11.01 -13.94
N ASN A 101 -5.73 -10.36 -15.10
CA ASN A 101 -5.68 -8.91 -15.22
C ASN A 101 -6.75 -8.47 -16.22
N LEU A 102 -7.52 -7.46 -15.84
CA LEU A 102 -8.46 -6.75 -16.69
C LEU A 102 -7.91 -5.35 -16.95
N ARG A 103 -7.46 -5.12 -18.18
CA ARG A 103 -6.96 -3.82 -18.65
C ARG A 103 -8.14 -2.94 -19.03
N LEU A 104 -8.38 -1.90 -18.23
CA LEU A 104 -9.45 -0.93 -18.46
C LEU A 104 -8.96 0.25 -19.32
N HIS A 105 -7.70 0.67 -19.12
CA HIS A 105 -7.05 1.76 -19.83
C HIS A 105 -5.54 1.47 -19.96
N PRO A 106 -4.79 2.09 -20.89
CA PRO A 106 -3.35 1.89 -21.00
C PRO A 106 -2.50 2.10 -19.73
N GLN A 107 -3.04 2.74 -18.71
CA GLN A 107 -2.36 2.99 -17.43
C GLN A 107 -3.13 2.40 -16.23
N TRP A 108 -4.30 1.79 -16.45
CA TRP A 108 -5.21 1.35 -15.39
C TRP A 108 -5.61 -0.11 -15.61
N ASP A 109 -5.25 -0.93 -14.64
CA ASP A 109 -5.40 -2.39 -14.62
C ASP A 109 -6.14 -2.80 -13.34
N LEU A 110 -7.04 -3.78 -13.46
CA LEU A 110 -7.69 -4.45 -12.33
C LEU A 110 -7.13 -5.89 -12.25
N ARG A 111 -6.49 -6.22 -11.14
CA ARG A 111 -5.84 -7.53 -10.89
C ARG A 111 -6.40 -8.20 -9.65
#